data_AF-A0AA38Y8M3-F1
#
_entry.id   AF-A0AA38Y8M3-F1
#
_cell.length_a   1.000
_cell.length_b   1.000
_cell.length_c   1.000
_cell.angle_alpha   90.00
_cell.angle_beta   90.00
_cell.angle_gamma   90.00
#
_symmetry.space_group_name_H-M   'P 1'
#
loop_
_entity.id
_entity.type
_entity.pdbx_description
1 polymer ?
#
loop_
_entity_poly.entity_id
_entity_poly.type
_entity_poly.pdbx_seq_one_letter_code
_entity_poly.pdbx_strand_id
1 'polypeptide(L)'
;MHTTRLGSMTSPTRSSSSSSSPLLLRSFFVLVVTLSSSVSFSTAQSQPSDHTLVGCTSIPGCSSDTGCTVGNATNIFLGATTFNATLPPSSRSDSNSQSVELTWTVGALSSSSSSSASDTQFTKNFYLGYPPTLDLSGTSAFAGCALFFEGIARSISLNGTEYGSMTCGAALGDACASDLLDQAEKQIQTSMQGGKEGDDACSKLQDTLERNPPQSCRSLATVTWGSVVAKDLTGPNAPLSPPQTTTTTTTAQGSECHPTLGGKNYNVALIESQTVSSEEVSSDHAPFFYSITPVVSVFYTTGSTSASSNAKAYMSCLKVVDDSVSGGGSSSGNGLSTSQSSDAASGRSGRSSSVMWSLSFNFVTTSLVVVLSGLV
;
A
#
# COMPACT_ATOMS: atom_id res chain seq x y z
N MET A 1 -53.32 40.63 -1.63
CA MET A 1 -54.10 41.85 -1.29
C MET A 1 -54.33 41.85 0.22
N HIS A 2 -53.89 42.92 0.91
CA HIS A 2 -54.27 43.44 2.25
C HIS A 2 -54.33 42.45 3.45
N THR A 3 -53.89 42.72 4.69
CA THR A 3 -53.60 43.94 5.50
C THR A 3 -52.99 43.43 6.84
N THR A 4 -51.81 43.87 7.32
CA THR A 4 -51.53 44.94 8.31
C THR A 4 -51.73 44.63 9.81
N ARG A 5 -50.64 44.72 10.61
CA ARG A 5 -50.42 45.52 11.87
C ARG A 5 -49.45 44.78 12.84
N LEU A 6 -48.32 45.32 13.31
CA LEU A 6 -47.95 46.51 14.13
C LEU A 6 -48.04 46.32 15.67
N GLY A 7 -46.90 46.58 16.34
CA GLY A 7 -46.76 46.82 17.80
C GLY A 7 -45.62 45.98 18.41
N SER A 8 -44.74 46.44 19.29
CA SER A 8 -44.55 47.72 19.96
C SER A 8 -43.15 47.72 20.62
N MET A 9 -42.56 48.91 20.73
CA MET A 9 -41.37 49.23 21.52
C MET A 9 -41.56 49.00 23.02
N THR A 10 -40.47 48.75 23.76
CA THR A 10 -40.15 49.44 25.03
C THR A 10 -38.73 49.09 25.51
N SER A 11 -37.88 50.12 25.60
CA SER A 11 -36.73 50.20 26.51
C SER A 11 -37.10 51.12 27.68
N PRO A 12 -36.54 50.91 28.87
CA PRO A 12 -35.91 52.04 29.62
C PRO A 12 -34.58 51.64 30.29
N THR A 13 -33.48 52.39 30.11
CA THR A 13 -32.86 53.42 31.01
C THR A 13 -32.35 52.93 32.38
N ARG A 14 -31.02 52.99 32.63
CA ARG A 14 -30.23 54.05 33.37
C ARG A 14 -30.18 53.70 34.88
N SER A 15 -29.13 53.85 35.71
CA SER A 15 -28.08 54.86 35.93
C SER A 15 -27.18 54.31 37.08
N SER A 16 -25.84 54.27 37.00
CA SER A 16 -24.83 55.22 37.53
C SER A 16 -24.78 55.48 39.06
N SER A 17 -23.61 55.24 39.68
CA SER A 17 -22.86 56.05 40.70
C SER A 17 -21.92 55.14 41.51
N SER A 18 -20.59 55.23 41.36
CA SER A 18 -19.60 56.13 42.00
C SER A 18 -19.44 55.96 43.52
N SER A 19 -18.26 55.49 43.97
CA SER A 19 -17.59 56.02 45.16
C SER A 19 -16.12 55.59 45.21
N SER A 20 -15.31 56.46 45.80
CA SER A 20 -13.85 56.54 45.75
C SER A 20 -13.16 55.86 46.94
N SER A 21 -11.94 55.35 46.71
CA SER A 21 -10.69 55.26 47.53
C SER A 21 -10.75 55.29 49.09
N PRO A 22 -9.84 54.61 49.84
CA PRO A 22 -8.39 54.57 49.57
C PRO A 22 -7.59 53.30 49.95
N LEU A 23 -6.36 53.25 49.42
CA LEU A 23 -5.12 52.64 49.91
C LEU A 23 -5.21 51.64 51.09
N LEU A 24 -4.78 50.39 50.85
CA LEU A 24 -3.83 49.72 51.74
C LEU A 24 -3.12 48.56 51.02
N LEU A 25 -1.81 48.71 50.98
CA LEU A 25 -0.75 47.78 50.61
C LEU A 25 -1.02 46.35 51.14
N ARG A 26 -1.29 45.36 50.27
CA ARG A 26 -1.12 43.94 50.63
C ARG A 26 -0.66 43.10 49.43
N SER A 27 0.50 42.50 49.66
CA SER A 27 1.22 41.47 48.92
C SER A 27 0.53 40.80 47.74
N PHE A 28 1.19 40.93 46.59
CA PHE A 28 1.12 39.97 45.50
C PHE A 28 1.58 38.59 45.99
N PHE A 29 0.64 37.63 46.05
CA PHE A 29 0.93 36.22 45.83
C PHE A 29 -0.06 35.75 44.77
N VAL A 30 0.32 35.94 43.50
CA VAL A 30 -0.33 35.29 42.37
C VAL A 30 0.12 33.84 42.41
N LEU A 31 -0.71 32.96 42.97
CA LEU A 31 -0.54 31.53 42.85
C LEU A 31 -0.97 31.14 41.43
N VAL A 32 -0.02 31.15 40.49
CA VAL A 32 -0.24 30.54 39.17
C VAL A 32 -0.24 29.02 39.38
N VAL A 33 -1.43 28.43 39.50
CA VAL A 33 -1.59 26.98 39.41
C VAL A 33 -1.48 26.61 37.93
N THR A 34 -0.28 26.31 37.47
CA THR A 34 -0.10 25.62 36.19
C THR A 34 -0.60 24.18 36.37
N LEU A 35 -1.82 23.90 35.92
CA LEU A 35 -2.23 22.53 35.63
C LEU A 35 -1.33 22.02 34.50
N SER A 36 -0.25 21.33 34.86
CA SER A 36 0.57 20.57 33.94
C SER A 36 -0.26 19.36 33.48
N SER A 37 -1.08 19.57 32.45
CA SER A 37 -1.67 18.47 31.69
C SER A 37 -0.52 17.66 31.08
N SER A 38 -0.15 16.57 31.75
CA SER A 38 0.78 15.58 31.22
C SER A 38 0.09 14.88 30.05
N VAL A 39 0.22 15.48 28.87
CA VAL A 39 -0.10 14.85 27.60
C VAL A 39 0.88 13.68 27.48
N SER A 40 0.37 12.47 27.75
CA SER A 40 1.13 11.25 27.49
C SER A 40 1.17 11.11 25.98
N PHE A 41 2.22 11.61 25.35
CA PHE A 41 2.54 11.23 24.00
C PHE A 41 2.93 9.76 24.05
N SER A 42 1.95 8.90 23.76
CA SER A 42 2.24 7.54 23.35
C SER A 42 3.13 7.66 22.12
N THR A 43 4.42 7.41 22.27
CA THR A 43 5.29 7.16 21.13
C THR A 43 4.75 5.90 20.47
N ALA A 44 3.88 6.09 19.47
CA ALA A 44 3.61 5.06 18.49
C ALA A 44 4.98 4.67 17.93
N GLN A 45 5.38 3.43 18.20
CA GLN A 45 6.51 2.82 17.55
C GLN A 45 6.11 2.68 16.07
N SER A 46 6.32 3.74 15.28
CA SER A 46 6.33 3.62 13.84
C SER A 46 7.54 2.76 13.53
N GLN A 47 7.30 1.52 13.11
CA GLN A 47 8.36 0.77 12.44
C GLN A 47 8.56 1.47 11.09
N PRO A 48 9.72 2.11 10.84
CA PRO A 48 10.09 2.41 9.47
C PRO A 48 10.10 1.07 8.72
N SER A 49 9.27 0.97 7.69
CA SER A 49 9.18 -0.18 6.78
C SER A 49 10.46 -0.26 5.94
N ASP A 50 11.55 -0.68 6.59
CA ASP A 50 12.89 -0.93 6.03
C ASP A 50 12.96 -2.33 5.40
N HIS A 51 11.86 -2.74 4.75
CA HIS A 51 11.78 -4.04 4.11
C HIS A 51 12.06 -3.88 2.63
N THR A 52 13.28 -4.23 2.26
CA THR A 52 13.77 -4.20 0.89
C THR A 52 13.02 -5.24 0.07
N LEU A 53 12.42 -4.82 -1.02
CA LEU A 53 11.75 -5.68 -1.99
C LEU A 53 12.80 -6.48 -2.77
N VAL A 54 12.65 -7.80 -2.85
CA VAL A 54 13.57 -8.70 -3.55
C VAL A 54 12.89 -9.38 -4.73
N GLY A 55 13.68 -9.80 -5.72
CA GLY A 55 13.19 -10.45 -6.94
C GLY A 55 13.01 -11.97 -6.82
N CYS A 56 12.82 -12.60 -7.97
CA CYS A 56 12.54 -14.03 -8.12
C CYS A 56 13.65 -14.90 -7.54
N THR A 57 14.92 -14.51 -7.65
CA THR A 57 16.06 -15.29 -7.13
C THR A 57 16.01 -15.57 -5.62
N SER A 58 15.28 -14.76 -4.85
CA SER A 58 15.10 -14.94 -3.40
C SER A 58 13.90 -15.83 -3.04
N ILE A 59 13.09 -16.23 -4.03
CA ILE A 59 11.87 -17.00 -3.84
C ILE A 59 12.15 -18.49 -4.10
N PRO A 60 11.85 -19.41 -3.16
CA PRO A 60 12.11 -20.83 -3.33
C PRO A 60 11.44 -21.39 -4.58
N GLY A 61 12.25 -22.01 -5.45
CA GLY A 61 11.76 -22.66 -6.68
C GLY A 61 11.39 -21.70 -7.81
N CYS A 62 11.68 -20.40 -7.66
CA CYS A 62 11.59 -19.41 -8.72
C CYS A 62 12.90 -19.33 -9.50
N SER A 63 12.82 -19.11 -10.82
CA SER A 63 13.98 -18.87 -11.68
C SER A 63 13.77 -17.62 -12.51
N SER A 64 14.81 -16.80 -12.70
CA SER A 64 14.73 -15.58 -13.52
C SER A 64 14.33 -15.85 -14.97
N ASP A 65 14.63 -17.05 -15.49
CA ASP A 65 14.39 -17.41 -16.89
C ASP A 65 12.98 -17.97 -17.12
N THR A 66 12.44 -18.71 -16.13
CA THR A 66 11.15 -19.42 -16.25
C THR A 66 10.05 -18.83 -15.37
N GLY A 67 10.39 -17.89 -14.49
CA GLY A 67 9.51 -17.34 -13.48
C GLY A 67 9.13 -18.33 -12.38
N CYS A 68 7.93 -18.13 -11.85
CA CYS A 68 7.31 -18.91 -10.78
C CYS A 68 5.93 -19.39 -11.21
N THR A 69 5.78 -20.70 -11.44
CA THR A 69 4.47 -21.30 -11.71
C THR A 69 3.79 -21.68 -10.40
N VAL A 70 2.60 -21.12 -10.19
CA VAL A 70 1.78 -21.28 -8.99
C VAL A 70 0.35 -21.62 -9.45
N GLY A 71 -0.09 -22.86 -9.20
CA GLY A 71 -1.35 -23.36 -9.77
C GLY A 71 -1.26 -23.47 -11.29
N ASN A 72 -2.13 -22.76 -12.01
CA ASN A 72 -2.14 -22.64 -13.48
C ASN A 72 -1.48 -21.35 -13.99
N ALA A 73 -0.96 -20.51 -13.11
CA ALA A 73 -0.41 -19.19 -13.45
C ALA A 73 1.12 -19.20 -13.38
N THR A 74 1.79 -18.83 -14.47
CA THR A 74 3.25 -18.62 -14.50
C THR A 74 3.55 -17.13 -14.41
N ASN A 75 4.01 -16.69 -13.24
CA ASN A 75 4.43 -15.32 -13.00
C ASN A 75 5.88 -15.16 -13.47
N ILE A 76 6.12 -14.33 -14.48
CA ILE A 76 7.43 -14.18 -15.13
C ILE A 76 8.32 -13.22 -14.34
N PHE A 77 7.70 -12.19 -13.75
CA PHE A 77 8.37 -11.22 -12.88
C PHE A 77 7.77 -11.29 -11.49
N LEU A 78 8.62 -11.23 -10.46
CA LEU A 78 8.20 -11.28 -9.08
C LEU A 78 8.88 -10.19 -8.26
N GLY A 79 8.19 -9.75 -7.21
CA GLY A 79 8.79 -9.00 -6.13
C GLY A 79 8.19 -9.45 -4.81
N ALA A 80 9.03 -9.64 -3.80
CA ALA A 80 8.59 -10.10 -2.49
C ALA A 80 9.23 -9.28 -1.37
N THR A 81 8.51 -9.15 -0.26
CA THR A 81 8.98 -8.47 0.94
C THR A 81 8.39 -9.12 2.19
N THR A 82 9.12 -9.08 3.28
CA THR A 82 8.68 -9.59 4.59
C THR A 82 8.25 -8.46 5.50
N PHE A 83 7.36 -8.73 6.44
CA PHE A 83 7.11 -7.82 7.56
C PHE A 83 6.75 -8.62 8.82
N ASN A 84 7.14 -8.09 9.98
CA ASN A 84 6.83 -8.72 11.26
C ASN A 84 5.54 -8.14 11.82
N ALA A 85 4.46 -8.92 11.73
CA ALA A 85 3.16 -8.56 12.28
C ALA A 85 3.07 -8.96 13.76
N THR A 86 2.80 -8.00 14.62
CA THR A 86 2.28 -8.25 15.97
C THR A 86 0.79 -8.54 15.88
N LEU A 87 0.43 -9.81 16.01
CA LEU A 87 -0.96 -10.25 16.00
C LEU A 87 -1.57 -10.07 17.39
N PRO A 88 -2.84 -9.66 17.48
CA PRO A 88 -3.56 -9.70 18.74
C PRO A 88 -3.64 -11.13 19.30
N PRO A 89 -3.85 -11.30 20.61
CA PRO A 89 -3.89 -12.63 21.21
C PRO A 89 -4.93 -13.54 20.53
N SER A 90 -4.52 -14.77 20.23
CA SER A 90 -5.33 -15.80 19.56
C SER A 90 -6.45 -16.37 20.43
N SER A 91 -6.42 -16.11 21.74
CA SER A 91 -7.49 -16.47 22.65
C SER A 91 -7.69 -15.39 23.71
N ARG A 92 -8.91 -15.31 24.27
CA ARG A 92 -9.22 -14.38 25.37
C ARG A 92 -8.47 -14.69 26.67
N SER A 93 -7.91 -15.89 26.78
CA SER A 93 -7.09 -16.34 27.91
C SER A 93 -5.61 -16.03 27.75
N ASP A 94 -5.15 -15.71 26.53
CA ASP A 94 -3.77 -15.36 26.27
C ASP A 94 -3.61 -13.83 26.35
N SER A 95 -2.70 -13.36 27.20
CA SER A 95 -2.38 -11.93 27.28
C SER A 95 -1.25 -11.51 26.35
N ASN A 96 -0.56 -12.48 25.74
CA ASN A 96 0.64 -12.23 24.96
C ASN A 96 0.30 -12.08 23.48
N SER A 97 0.61 -10.90 22.92
CA SER A 97 0.66 -10.70 21.48
C SER A 97 1.79 -11.53 20.87
N GLN A 98 1.53 -12.18 19.75
CA GLN A 98 2.52 -12.97 19.01
C GLN A 98 3.09 -12.14 17.88
N SER A 99 4.41 -12.04 17.79
CA SER A 99 5.07 -11.52 16.58
C SER A 99 5.22 -12.66 15.57
N VAL A 100 4.76 -12.43 14.34
CA VAL A 100 4.77 -13.40 13.25
C VAL A 100 5.36 -12.74 12.01
N GLU A 101 6.31 -13.39 11.38
CA GLU A 101 6.81 -12.96 10.08
C GLU A 101 5.83 -13.37 8.97
N LEU A 102 5.36 -12.38 8.22
CA LEU A 102 4.51 -12.56 7.05
C LEU A 102 5.25 -12.09 5.81
N THR A 103 4.92 -12.64 4.65
CA THR A 103 5.50 -12.22 3.37
C THR A 103 4.40 -11.77 2.43
N TRP A 104 4.59 -10.63 1.77
CA TRP A 104 3.86 -10.27 0.57
C TRP A 104 4.69 -10.54 -0.67
N THR A 105 4.10 -11.20 -1.66
CA THR A 105 4.70 -11.41 -2.98
C THR A 105 3.75 -10.92 -4.06
N VAL A 106 4.25 -10.12 -4.98
CA VAL A 106 3.56 -9.79 -6.23
C VAL A 106 4.21 -10.55 -7.38
N GLY A 107 3.40 -11.26 -8.16
CA GLY A 107 3.81 -11.89 -9.42
C GLY A 107 3.09 -11.26 -10.59
N ALA A 108 3.77 -11.10 -11.72
CA ALA A 108 3.18 -10.55 -12.93
C ALA A 108 3.22 -11.56 -14.09
N LEU A 109 2.13 -11.63 -14.85
CA LEU A 109 2.02 -12.46 -16.03
C LEU A 109 1.26 -11.74 -17.15
N SER A 110 1.47 -12.20 -18.38
CA SER A 110 0.65 -11.84 -19.52
C SER A 110 -0.01 -13.10 -20.09
N SER A 111 -1.29 -12.97 -20.45
CA SER A 111 -2.04 -14.02 -21.14
C SER A 111 -2.64 -13.44 -22.41
N SER A 112 -2.43 -14.08 -23.55
CA SER A 112 -3.03 -13.69 -24.83
C SER A 112 -4.10 -14.69 -25.23
N SER A 113 -5.26 -14.21 -25.67
CA SER A 113 -6.25 -15.08 -26.29
C SER A 113 -5.77 -15.48 -27.70
N SER A 114 -5.92 -16.75 -28.06
CA SER A 114 -5.42 -17.31 -29.34
C SER A 114 -6.07 -16.71 -30.59
N SER A 115 -7.09 -15.86 -30.42
CA SER A 115 -7.90 -15.27 -31.49
C SER A 115 -7.46 -13.87 -31.92
N SER A 116 -6.68 -13.13 -31.13
CA SER A 116 -6.16 -11.82 -31.53
C SER A 116 -5.08 -11.28 -30.58
N ALA A 117 -3.94 -10.85 -31.11
CA ALA A 117 -2.85 -10.22 -30.33
C ALA A 117 -3.26 -8.91 -29.62
N SER A 118 -4.39 -8.31 -30.01
CA SER A 118 -4.98 -7.12 -29.38
C SER A 118 -5.69 -7.39 -28.06
N ASP A 119 -5.87 -8.66 -27.69
CA ASP A 119 -6.59 -9.10 -26.49
C ASP A 119 -5.62 -9.76 -25.49
N THR A 120 -4.51 -9.06 -25.23
CA THR A 120 -3.55 -9.48 -24.21
C THR A 120 -3.99 -8.91 -22.87
N GLN A 121 -4.14 -9.78 -21.87
CA GLN A 121 -4.39 -9.38 -20.49
C GLN A 121 -3.08 -9.42 -19.70
N PHE A 122 -2.88 -8.39 -18.90
CA PHE A 122 -1.76 -8.29 -17.96
C PHE A 122 -2.31 -8.43 -16.56
N THR A 123 -1.77 -9.38 -15.79
CA THR A 123 -2.26 -9.68 -14.44
C THR A 123 -1.14 -9.54 -13.43
N LYS A 124 -1.42 -8.87 -12.31
CA LYS A 124 -0.64 -8.95 -11.07
C LYS A 124 -1.37 -9.81 -10.06
N ASN A 125 -0.69 -10.82 -9.54
CA ASN A 125 -1.17 -11.69 -8.48
C ASN A 125 -0.45 -11.35 -7.17
N PHE A 126 -1.21 -11.16 -6.11
CA PHE A 126 -0.71 -10.81 -4.77
C PHE A 126 -0.90 -11.99 -3.84
N TYR A 127 0.21 -12.56 -3.38
CA TYR A 127 0.25 -13.72 -2.51
C TYR A 127 0.67 -13.31 -1.09
N LEU A 128 -0.01 -13.88 -0.10
CA LEU A 128 0.39 -13.79 1.30
C LEU A 128 1.03 -15.12 1.73
N GLY A 129 2.29 -15.04 2.15
CA GLY A 129 3.01 -16.12 2.82
C GLY A 129 2.88 -16.00 4.34
N TYR A 130 2.55 -17.09 5.02
CA TYR A 130 2.42 -17.14 6.48
C TYR A 130 2.89 -18.48 7.04
N PRO A 131 3.42 -18.52 8.27
CA PRO A 131 3.94 -19.75 8.84
C PRO A 131 2.82 -20.77 9.10
N PRO A 132 3.11 -22.08 9.04
CA PRO A 132 2.11 -23.14 9.15
C PRO A 132 1.46 -23.23 10.55
N THR A 133 2.07 -22.60 11.56
CA THR A 133 1.53 -22.51 12.92
C THR A 133 0.49 -21.41 13.07
N LEU A 134 0.36 -20.49 12.10
CA LEU A 134 -0.64 -19.43 12.14
C LEU A 134 -1.92 -19.89 11.44
N ASP A 135 -3.01 -20.01 12.21
CA ASP A 135 -4.34 -20.28 11.67
C ASP A 135 -5.08 -18.96 11.38
N LEU A 136 -5.11 -18.60 10.10
CA LEU A 136 -5.88 -17.45 9.60
C LEU A 136 -7.37 -17.82 9.35
N SER A 137 -7.68 -19.09 9.16
CA SER A 137 -9.03 -19.55 8.75
C SER A 137 -10.00 -19.74 9.93
N GLY A 138 -9.48 -20.21 11.07
CA GLY A 138 -10.28 -20.61 12.23
C GLY A 138 -10.21 -19.68 13.43
N THR A 139 -9.53 -18.53 13.33
CA THR A 139 -9.45 -17.57 14.44
C THR A 139 -10.74 -16.78 14.61
N SER A 140 -11.24 -16.72 15.85
CA SER A 140 -12.36 -15.87 16.26
C SER A 140 -11.95 -14.76 17.23
N ALA A 141 -10.67 -14.73 17.62
CA ALA A 141 -10.12 -13.79 18.60
C ALA A 141 -9.52 -12.52 17.96
N PHE A 142 -9.09 -12.63 16.71
CA PHE A 142 -8.64 -11.50 15.92
C PHE A 142 -9.12 -11.62 14.49
N ALA A 143 -9.17 -10.49 13.80
CA ALA A 143 -9.39 -10.40 12.38
C ALA A 143 -8.27 -9.62 11.70
N GLY A 144 -8.14 -9.79 10.39
CA GLY A 144 -7.13 -9.15 9.55
C GLY A 144 -7.69 -8.71 8.21
N CYS A 145 -7.14 -7.62 7.68
CA CYS A 145 -7.51 -7.00 6.40
C CYS A 145 -6.27 -6.61 5.62
N ALA A 146 -6.30 -6.74 4.29
CA ALA A 146 -5.36 -6.14 3.37
C ALA A 146 -6.08 -5.13 2.47
N LEU A 147 -5.50 -3.95 2.27
CA LEU A 147 -6.01 -2.93 1.37
C LEU A 147 -4.99 -2.63 0.28
N PHE A 148 -5.38 -2.86 -0.98
CA PHE A 148 -4.57 -2.67 -2.17
C PHE A 148 -4.91 -1.31 -2.81
N PHE A 149 -3.94 -0.40 -2.87
CA PHE A 149 -4.12 0.96 -3.38
C PHE A 149 -3.86 1.01 -4.89
N GLU A 150 -4.79 0.45 -5.66
CA GLU A 150 -4.64 0.28 -7.11
C GLU A 150 -4.72 1.59 -7.88
N GLY A 151 -5.60 2.49 -7.44
CA GLY A 151 -5.92 3.74 -8.13
C GLY A 151 -4.74 4.71 -8.25
N ILE A 152 -3.76 4.62 -7.35
CA ILE A 152 -2.55 5.43 -7.39
C ILE A 152 -1.31 4.70 -7.89
N ALA A 153 -1.40 3.40 -8.19
CA ALA A 153 -0.21 2.60 -8.44
C ALA A 153 0.65 3.15 -9.60
N ARG A 154 -0.01 3.67 -10.64
CA ARG A 154 0.64 4.29 -11.82
C ARG A 154 1.07 5.75 -11.59
N SER A 155 0.60 6.39 -10.52
CA SER A 155 0.90 7.79 -10.17
C SER A 155 2.13 7.92 -9.28
N ILE A 156 2.60 6.81 -8.68
CA ILE A 156 3.82 6.80 -7.89
C ILE A 156 5.02 6.91 -8.84
N SER A 157 5.87 7.92 -8.61
CA SER A 157 7.11 8.09 -9.37
C SER A 157 8.12 7.01 -9.01
N LEU A 158 8.71 6.40 -10.03
CA LEU A 158 9.74 5.37 -9.86
C LEU A 158 11.15 5.95 -9.77
N ASN A 159 11.35 7.26 -9.97
CA ASN A 159 12.62 7.99 -9.74
C ASN A 159 13.89 7.28 -10.28
N GLY A 160 13.79 6.56 -11.40
CA GLY A 160 14.91 5.80 -11.99
C GLY A 160 15.15 4.40 -11.43
N THR A 161 14.32 3.92 -10.49
CA THR A 161 14.37 2.56 -9.91
C THR A 161 13.26 1.66 -10.47
N GLU A 162 12.85 1.89 -11.72
CA GLU A 162 11.79 1.15 -12.43
C GLU A 162 11.91 -0.36 -12.20
N TYR A 163 13.13 -0.87 -12.37
CA TYR A 163 13.46 -2.30 -12.33
C TYR A 163 14.05 -2.77 -10.99
N GLY A 164 14.46 -1.84 -10.11
CA GLY A 164 15.16 -2.13 -8.85
C GLY A 164 14.25 -2.27 -7.64
N SER A 165 14.83 -2.43 -6.45
CA SER A 165 14.06 -2.42 -5.20
C SER A 165 13.62 -1.00 -4.81
N MET A 166 12.52 -0.87 -4.05
CA MET A 166 12.09 0.39 -3.47
C MET A 166 11.44 0.16 -2.09
N THR A 167 11.65 1.10 -1.16
CA THR A 167 10.95 1.13 0.14
C THR A 167 9.67 1.96 0.06
N CYS A 168 8.74 1.76 1.01
CA CYS A 168 7.54 2.60 1.06
C CYS A 168 7.82 4.08 1.34
N GLY A 169 8.87 4.38 2.11
CA GLY A 169 9.33 5.75 2.33
C GLY A 169 9.77 6.43 1.04
N ALA A 170 10.48 5.70 0.17
CA ALA A 170 10.86 6.20 -1.14
C ALA A 170 9.68 6.34 -2.11
N ALA A 171 8.70 5.42 -2.04
CA ALA A 171 7.53 5.43 -2.90
C ALA A 171 6.50 6.51 -2.54
N LEU A 172 6.18 6.64 -1.24
CA LEU A 172 5.08 7.46 -0.74
C LEU A 172 5.54 8.71 0.00
N GLY A 173 6.78 8.71 0.50
CA GLY A 173 7.24 9.60 1.56
C GLY A 173 6.91 9.06 2.95
N ASP A 174 7.87 9.13 3.87
CA ASP A 174 7.74 8.56 5.22
C ASP A 174 6.53 9.11 5.99
N ALA A 175 6.27 10.41 5.88
CA ALA A 175 5.13 11.06 6.53
C ALA A 175 3.80 10.54 5.99
N CYS A 176 3.69 10.34 4.67
CA CYS A 176 2.48 9.81 4.07
C CYS A 176 2.25 8.34 4.46
N ALA A 177 3.30 7.51 4.39
CA ALA A 177 3.21 6.12 4.80
C ALA A 177 2.79 5.99 6.28
N SER A 178 3.39 6.78 7.18
CA SER A 178 3.06 6.78 8.60
C SER A 178 1.63 7.26 8.87
N ASP A 179 1.20 8.38 8.27
CA ASP A 179 -0.14 8.91 8.50
C ASP A 179 -1.23 7.98 7.96
N LEU A 180 -0.95 7.25 6.87
CA LEU A 180 -1.88 6.27 6.30
C LEU A 180 -2.06 5.06 7.23
N LEU A 181 -0.97 4.57 7.86
CA LEU A 181 -1.06 3.52 8.87
C LEU A 181 -1.82 3.98 10.11
N ASP A 182 -1.51 5.17 10.61
CA ASP A 182 -2.21 5.82 11.72
C ASP A 182 -3.72 5.96 11.46
N GLN A 183 -4.07 6.37 10.25
CA GLN A 183 -5.45 6.51 9.83
C GLN A 183 -6.16 5.15 9.81
N ALA A 184 -5.50 4.11 9.31
CA ALA A 184 -6.06 2.77 9.27
C ALA A 184 -6.32 2.20 10.67
N GLU A 185 -5.37 2.34 11.59
CA GLU A 185 -5.54 1.93 12.99
C GLU A 185 -6.68 2.66 13.68
N LYS A 186 -6.74 4.00 13.53
CA LYS A 186 -7.80 4.85 14.12
C LYS A 186 -9.18 4.48 13.57
N GLN A 187 -9.28 4.16 12.28
CA GLN A 187 -10.55 3.83 11.66
C GLN A 187 -11.08 2.46 12.12
N ILE A 188 -10.21 1.46 12.29
CA ILE A 188 -10.60 0.19 12.91
C ILE A 188 -11.04 0.44 14.35
N GLN A 189 -10.26 1.21 15.13
CA GLN A 189 -10.63 1.55 16.50
C GLN A 189 -12.00 2.22 16.60
N THR A 190 -12.31 3.13 15.69
CA THR A 190 -13.61 3.81 15.64
C THR A 190 -14.73 2.85 15.22
N SER A 191 -14.46 1.96 14.26
CA SER A 191 -15.46 1.00 13.77
C SER A 191 -15.85 -0.04 14.83
N MET A 192 -14.92 -0.37 15.74
CA MET A 192 -15.16 -1.30 16.85
C MET A 192 -15.84 -0.63 18.06
N GLN A 193 -15.87 0.71 18.12
CA GLN A 193 -16.59 1.45 19.16
C GLN A 193 -18.10 1.44 18.86
N GLY A 194 -18.82 0.49 19.47
CA GLY A 194 -20.27 0.41 19.33
C GLY A 194 -20.89 -0.97 19.54
N GLY A 195 -20.08 -2.01 19.78
CA GLY A 195 -20.56 -3.35 20.12
C GLY A 195 -21.30 -4.07 18.99
N LYS A 196 -21.30 -3.52 17.78
CA LYS A 196 -21.73 -4.23 16.57
C LYS A 196 -20.55 -5.09 16.10
N GLU A 197 -20.81 -6.36 15.80
CA GLU A 197 -19.81 -7.27 15.26
C GLU A 197 -19.10 -6.62 14.07
N GLY A 198 -17.76 -6.73 14.05
CA GLY A 198 -16.86 -6.08 13.10
C GLY A 198 -16.90 -6.71 11.70
N ASP A 199 -18.01 -7.32 11.32
CA ASP A 199 -18.20 -8.06 10.06
C ASP A 199 -18.07 -7.17 8.81
N ASP A 200 -18.06 -5.84 9.00
CA ASP A 200 -17.87 -4.84 7.95
C ASP A 200 -16.66 -3.90 8.19
N ALA A 201 -15.77 -4.24 9.14
CA ALA A 201 -14.64 -3.37 9.46
C ALA A 201 -13.68 -3.21 8.26
N CYS A 202 -13.49 -4.27 7.47
CA CYS A 202 -12.65 -4.25 6.27
C CYS A 202 -13.21 -3.31 5.18
N SER A 203 -14.49 -3.44 4.88
CA SER A 203 -15.17 -2.62 3.86
C SER A 203 -15.31 -1.16 4.29
N LYS A 204 -15.61 -0.90 5.57
CA LYS A 204 -15.59 0.46 6.14
C LYS A 204 -14.21 1.11 6.07
N LEU A 205 -13.17 0.33 6.33
CA LEU A 205 -11.80 0.81 6.23
C LEU A 205 -11.47 1.16 4.77
N GLN A 206 -11.85 0.30 3.82
CA GLN A 206 -11.73 0.59 2.38
C GLN A 206 -12.39 1.92 2.01
N ASP A 207 -13.67 2.06 2.34
CA ASP A 207 -14.49 3.24 2.05
C ASP A 207 -13.88 4.53 2.59
N THR A 208 -13.30 4.44 3.79
CA THR A 208 -12.70 5.58 4.48
C THR A 208 -11.37 5.95 3.86
N LEU A 209 -10.47 4.99 3.66
CA LEU A 209 -9.15 5.27 3.12
C LEU A 209 -9.30 5.80 1.71
N GLU A 210 -10.06 5.16 0.83
CA GLU A 210 -10.31 5.59 -0.56
C GLU A 210 -10.67 7.08 -0.67
N ARG A 211 -11.57 7.57 0.19
CA ARG A 211 -12.11 8.93 0.13
C ARG A 211 -11.30 9.98 0.88
N ASN A 212 -10.42 9.58 1.78
CA ASN A 212 -9.80 10.51 2.74
C ASN A 212 -8.29 10.31 2.80
N PRO A 213 -7.52 10.64 1.74
CA PRO A 213 -6.07 10.63 1.82
C PRO A 213 -5.57 11.57 2.93
N PRO A 214 -4.61 11.16 3.77
CA PRO A 214 -3.98 12.03 4.75
C PRO A 214 -3.40 13.29 4.10
N GLN A 215 -3.29 14.37 4.88
CA GLN A 215 -2.76 15.63 4.39
C GLN A 215 -1.33 15.48 3.82
N SER A 216 -0.51 14.65 4.46
CA SER A 216 0.86 14.32 4.03
C SER A 216 0.92 13.56 2.70
N CYS A 217 -0.17 12.94 2.27
CA CYS A 217 -0.26 12.17 1.03
C CYS A 217 -0.81 12.95 -0.17
N ARG A 218 -1.19 14.23 0.01
CA ARG A 218 -1.89 15.00 -1.04
C ARG A 218 -1.08 15.30 -2.29
N SER A 219 0.24 15.17 -2.24
CA SER A 219 1.08 15.25 -3.44
C SER A 219 0.91 14.04 -4.37
N LEU A 220 0.42 12.91 -3.84
CA LEU A 220 0.18 11.66 -4.59
C LEU A 220 -1.32 11.44 -4.83
N ALA A 221 -2.14 11.72 -3.80
CA ALA A 221 -3.59 11.54 -3.81
C ALA A 221 -4.28 12.87 -3.47
N THR A 222 -4.49 13.72 -4.48
CA THR A 222 -4.98 15.10 -4.28
C THR A 222 -6.38 15.17 -3.65
N VAL A 223 -7.26 14.24 -4.03
CA VAL A 223 -8.68 14.21 -3.59
C VAL A 223 -9.06 12.85 -3.05
N THR A 224 -8.72 11.77 -3.78
CA THR A 224 -8.95 10.38 -3.39
C THR A 224 -7.73 9.55 -3.75
N TRP A 225 -7.63 8.33 -3.22
CA TRP A 225 -6.65 7.34 -3.67
C TRP A 225 -7.06 6.62 -4.97
N GLY A 226 -8.19 7.00 -5.56
CA GLY A 226 -8.85 6.18 -6.59
C GLY A 226 -9.29 4.83 -6.01
N SER A 227 -9.25 3.77 -6.83
CA SER A 227 -9.64 2.43 -6.40
C SER A 227 -8.77 1.93 -5.24
N VAL A 228 -9.40 1.55 -4.13
CA VAL A 228 -8.78 0.77 -3.06
C VAL A 228 -9.59 -0.52 -2.91
N VAL A 229 -8.92 -1.68 -2.97
CA VAL A 229 -9.58 -2.98 -2.83
C VAL A 229 -9.22 -3.58 -1.48
N ALA A 230 -10.21 -3.91 -0.65
CA ALA A 230 -10.00 -4.61 0.61
C ALA A 230 -10.26 -6.12 0.48
N LYS A 231 -9.44 -6.91 1.18
CA LYS A 231 -9.57 -8.36 1.30
C LYS A 231 -9.41 -8.76 2.76
N ASP A 232 -10.32 -9.62 3.22
CA ASP A 232 -10.17 -10.26 4.52
C ASP A 232 -8.94 -11.18 4.48
N LEU A 233 -8.08 -11.08 5.50
CA LEU A 233 -6.93 -11.96 5.70
C LEU A 233 -7.25 -13.11 6.67
N THR A 234 -8.38 -13.04 7.34
CA THR A 234 -8.81 -14.01 8.35
C THR A 234 -10.28 -14.37 8.19
N GLY A 235 -10.66 -15.53 8.72
CA GLY A 235 -12.06 -15.96 8.79
C GLY A 235 -12.58 -16.55 7.48
N PRO A 236 -13.88 -16.83 7.40
CA PRO A 236 -14.47 -17.64 6.32
C PRO A 236 -14.46 -16.97 4.94
N ASN A 237 -14.36 -15.64 4.91
CA ASN A 237 -14.34 -14.86 3.66
C ASN A 237 -12.91 -14.66 3.12
N ALA A 238 -11.88 -14.99 3.90
CA ALA A 238 -10.50 -14.82 3.47
C ALA A 238 -10.16 -15.84 2.37
N PRO A 239 -9.57 -15.42 1.23
CA PRO A 239 -9.21 -16.29 0.12
C PRO A 239 -7.96 -17.12 0.44
N LEU A 240 -8.00 -17.91 1.51
CA LEU A 240 -6.88 -18.69 2.03
C LEU A 240 -6.67 -20.03 1.31
N SER A 241 -7.49 -20.32 0.29
CA SER A 241 -7.36 -21.56 -0.48
C SER A 241 -6.00 -21.56 -1.22
N PRO A 242 -5.25 -22.67 -1.15
CA PRO A 242 -4.04 -22.80 -1.95
C PRO A 242 -4.35 -22.61 -3.43
N PRO A 243 -3.45 -22.00 -4.21
CA PRO A 243 -3.61 -21.88 -5.66
C PRO A 243 -3.85 -23.26 -6.29
N GLN A 244 -5.00 -23.44 -6.94
CA GLN A 244 -5.40 -24.75 -7.46
C GLN A 244 -4.52 -25.16 -8.64
N THR A 245 -3.98 -26.39 -8.59
CA THR A 245 -3.34 -27.07 -9.73
C THR A 245 -4.40 -27.92 -10.42
N THR A 246 -4.81 -27.52 -11.63
CA THR A 246 -5.86 -28.21 -12.42
C THR A 246 -5.36 -29.45 -13.19
N THR A 247 -4.16 -29.94 -12.92
CA THR A 247 -3.59 -31.08 -13.66
C THR A 247 -3.23 -32.25 -12.74
N THR A 248 -4.08 -33.27 -12.76
CA THR A 248 -3.80 -34.66 -12.37
C THR A 248 -2.79 -35.32 -13.32
N THR A 249 -1.65 -34.67 -13.56
CA THR A 249 -0.54 -35.25 -14.32
C THR A 249 0.67 -35.28 -13.41
N THR A 250 0.77 -36.41 -12.71
CA THR A 250 1.90 -36.85 -11.92
C THR A 250 3.09 -37.13 -12.86
N THR A 251 3.74 -36.11 -13.42
CA THR A 251 5.11 -36.14 -13.97
C THR A 251 5.39 -34.87 -14.77
N ALA A 252 6.14 -33.94 -14.18
CA ALA A 252 7.33 -33.29 -14.77
C ALA A 252 7.76 -32.14 -13.83
N GLN A 253 8.99 -32.21 -13.33
CA GLN A 253 9.74 -31.08 -12.77
C GLN A 253 9.41 -29.75 -13.50
N GLY A 254 8.71 -28.84 -12.83
CA GLY A 254 8.44 -27.47 -13.30
C GLY A 254 7.16 -26.91 -12.71
N SER A 255 7.15 -26.15 -11.63
CA SER A 255 8.20 -25.63 -10.76
C SER A 255 7.71 -25.79 -9.31
N GLU A 256 8.57 -26.25 -8.39
CA GLU A 256 8.34 -26.21 -6.94
C GLU A 256 8.37 -24.77 -6.41
N CYS A 257 7.73 -23.84 -7.11
CA CYS A 257 7.78 -22.44 -6.76
C CYS A 257 6.83 -22.15 -5.60
N HIS A 258 7.37 -21.60 -4.52
CA HIS A 258 6.61 -21.17 -3.36
C HIS A 258 6.80 -19.64 -3.25
N PRO A 259 5.81 -18.82 -3.67
CA PRO A 259 5.95 -17.37 -3.77
C PRO A 259 5.90 -16.70 -2.38
N THR A 260 6.90 -16.99 -1.56
CA THR A 260 7.08 -16.52 -0.18
C THR A 260 8.58 -16.53 0.17
N LEU A 261 9.00 -15.64 1.07
CA LEU A 261 10.38 -15.55 1.54
C LEU A 261 10.60 -16.40 2.79
N GLY A 262 9.53 -16.83 3.47
CA GLY A 262 9.60 -17.69 4.65
C GLY A 262 10.01 -19.15 4.39
N GLY A 263 10.20 -19.53 3.12
CA GLY A 263 10.60 -20.88 2.73
C GLY A 263 9.43 -21.78 2.32
N LYS A 264 9.75 -23.01 1.85
CA LYS A 264 8.77 -23.96 1.29
C LYS A 264 7.73 -24.48 2.30
N ASN A 265 7.99 -24.32 3.60
CA ASN A 265 7.11 -24.73 4.69
C ASN A 265 6.06 -23.66 5.05
N TYR A 266 6.15 -22.45 4.49
CA TYR A 266 5.12 -21.44 4.66
C TYR A 266 3.90 -21.80 3.83
N ASN A 267 2.73 -21.53 4.39
CA ASN A 267 1.49 -21.52 3.64
C ASN A 267 1.47 -20.29 2.72
N VAL A 268 0.87 -20.45 1.55
CA VAL A 268 0.73 -19.39 0.55
C VAL A 268 -0.73 -19.31 0.13
N ALA A 269 -1.30 -18.12 0.20
CA ALA A 269 -2.65 -17.82 -0.28
C ALA A 269 -2.60 -16.75 -1.38
N LEU A 270 -3.36 -16.93 -2.46
CA LEU A 270 -3.60 -15.88 -3.45
C LEU A 270 -4.68 -14.94 -2.90
N ILE A 271 -4.30 -13.74 -2.50
CA ILE A 271 -5.21 -12.79 -1.84
C ILE A 271 -5.92 -11.90 -2.85
N GLU A 272 -5.20 -11.41 -3.86
CA GLU A 272 -5.78 -10.55 -4.88
C GLU A 272 -5.14 -10.74 -6.25
N SER A 273 -5.94 -10.49 -7.30
CA SER A 273 -5.49 -10.46 -8.69
C SER A 273 -5.99 -9.20 -9.38
N GLN A 274 -5.07 -8.38 -9.89
CA GLN A 274 -5.38 -7.18 -10.69
C GLN A 274 -5.14 -7.48 -12.15
N THR A 275 -6.16 -7.35 -13.00
CA THR A 275 -6.04 -7.61 -14.44
C THR A 275 -6.44 -6.39 -15.25
N VAL A 276 -5.61 -6.05 -16.23
CA VAL A 276 -5.87 -4.97 -17.21
C VAL A 276 -5.69 -5.50 -18.63
N SER A 277 -6.47 -4.97 -19.56
CA SER A 277 -6.36 -5.31 -20.97
C SER A 277 -5.29 -4.46 -21.67
N SER A 278 -4.71 -4.98 -22.75
CA SER A 278 -3.72 -4.25 -23.57
C SER A 278 -4.25 -2.94 -24.16
N GLU A 279 -5.57 -2.83 -24.33
CA GLU A 279 -6.23 -1.60 -24.78
C GLU A 279 -6.14 -0.48 -23.72
N GLU A 280 -6.08 -0.83 -22.44
CA GLU A 280 -6.06 0.10 -21.31
C GLU A 280 -4.66 0.57 -20.92
N VAL A 281 -3.61 -0.17 -21.29
CA VAL A 281 -2.22 0.15 -20.90
C VAL A 281 -1.43 0.92 -21.95
N SER A 282 -1.98 1.18 -23.15
CA SER A 282 -1.22 1.64 -24.32
C SER A 282 -0.14 0.63 -24.74
N SER A 283 0.53 0.84 -25.89
CA SER A 283 1.50 -0.13 -26.42
C SER A 283 2.68 -0.46 -25.49
N ASP A 284 2.91 0.34 -24.45
CA ASP A 284 3.91 0.09 -23.42
C ASP A 284 3.25 -0.49 -22.15
N HIS A 285 3.53 -1.77 -21.89
CA HIS A 285 2.99 -2.54 -20.77
C HIS A 285 3.91 -2.54 -19.54
N ALA A 286 5.15 -2.07 -19.68
CA ALA A 286 6.08 -1.92 -18.57
C ALA A 286 5.50 -1.07 -17.43
N PRO A 287 4.81 0.07 -17.68
CA PRO A 287 4.23 0.89 -16.61
C PRO A 287 3.21 0.14 -15.74
N PHE A 288 2.54 -0.90 -16.26
CA PHE A 288 1.65 -1.70 -15.44
C PHE A 288 2.44 -2.66 -14.54
N PHE A 289 3.32 -3.50 -15.09
CA PHE A 289 4.05 -4.48 -14.28
C PHE A 289 4.94 -3.87 -13.21
N TYR A 290 5.65 -2.79 -13.54
CA TYR A 290 6.60 -2.13 -12.64
C TYR A 290 5.97 -1.07 -11.73
N SER A 291 4.68 -0.75 -11.91
CA SER A 291 3.97 0.13 -10.97
C SER A 291 3.95 -0.43 -9.55
N ILE A 292 3.99 0.47 -8.58
CA ILE A 292 3.99 0.14 -7.15
C ILE A 292 2.56 0.10 -6.66
N THR A 293 2.16 -1.01 -6.05
CA THR A 293 0.89 -1.14 -5.33
C THR A 293 1.18 -1.10 -3.83
N PRO A 294 0.87 0.01 -3.12
CA PRO A 294 0.87 0.00 -1.67
C PRO A 294 -0.18 -0.97 -1.13
N VAL A 295 0.20 -1.73 -0.11
CA VAL A 295 -0.66 -2.68 0.59
C VAL A 295 -0.61 -2.36 2.08
N VAL A 296 -1.75 -1.97 2.64
CA VAL A 296 -1.92 -1.81 4.08
C VAL A 296 -2.51 -3.09 4.64
N SER A 297 -1.76 -3.78 5.50
CA SER A 297 -2.24 -4.94 6.26
C SER A 297 -2.61 -4.51 7.67
N VAL A 298 -3.82 -4.79 8.14
CA VAL A 298 -4.29 -4.42 9.49
C VAL A 298 -4.77 -5.66 10.23
N PHE A 299 -4.34 -5.84 11.48
CA PHE A 299 -4.82 -6.89 12.38
C PHE A 299 -5.41 -6.29 13.65
N TYR A 300 -6.53 -6.82 14.12
CA TYR A 300 -7.27 -6.25 15.27
C TYR A 300 -8.06 -7.32 16.03
N THR A 301 -8.28 -7.10 17.33
CA THR A 301 -9.07 -7.99 18.20
C THR A 301 -10.54 -7.97 17.83
N THR A 302 -11.19 -9.13 17.77
CA THR A 302 -12.63 -9.29 17.58
C THR A 302 -13.33 -9.58 18.92
N GLY A 303 -14.56 -9.08 19.09
CA GLY A 303 -15.38 -9.37 20.27
C GLY A 303 -14.95 -8.72 21.59
N SER A 304 -14.07 -7.70 21.56
CA SER A 304 -13.79 -6.83 22.72
C SER A 304 -14.90 -5.79 22.86
N THR A 305 -15.64 -5.83 23.98
CA THR A 305 -16.59 -4.77 24.38
C THR A 305 -15.91 -3.51 24.91
N SER A 306 -14.60 -3.56 25.14
CA SER A 306 -13.76 -2.45 25.57
C SER A 306 -13.25 -1.64 24.37
N ALA A 307 -13.33 -0.30 24.49
CA ALA A 307 -12.95 0.69 23.49
C ALA A 307 -11.47 0.70 23.06
N SER A 308 -10.63 -0.22 23.55
CA SER A 308 -9.23 -0.37 23.13
C SER A 308 -9.10 -1.56 22.19
N SER A 309 -9.48 -1.41 20.93
CA SER A 309 -9.05 -2.39 19.93
C SER A 309 -7.55 -2.23 19.72
N ASN A 310 -6.80 -3.30 19.90
CA ASN A 310 -5.36 -3.34 19.63
C ASN A 310 -5.11 -3.49 18.12
N ALA A 311 -5.67 -2.58 17.32
CA ALA A 311 -5.46 -2.54 15.89
C ALA A 311 -4.00 -2.17 15.60
N LYS A 312 -3.37 -2.93 14.71
CA LYS A 312 -2.02 -2.67 14.22
C LYS A 312 -1.97 -2.75 12.70
N ALA A 313 -1.44 -1.71 12.08
CA ALA A 313 -1.31 -1.61 10.63
C ALA A 313 0.16 -1.72 10.19
N TYR A 314 0.37 -2.32 9.02
CA TYR A 314 1.66 -2.57 8.40
C TYR A 314 1.58 -2.16 6.93
N MET A 315 2.65 -1.56 6.41
CA MET A 315 2.72 -1.13 5.00
C MET A 315 3.70 -2.01 4.23
N SER A 316 3.33 -2.42 3.02
CA SER A 316 4.22 -3.04 2.05
C SER A 316 4.00 -2.40 0.68
N CYS A 317 5.06 -2.02 -0.02
CA CYS A 317 4.98 -1.38 -1.33
C CYS A 317 5.48 -2.36 -2.38
N LEU A 318 4.54 -2.97 -3.09
CA LEU A 318 4.81 -4.13 -3.92
C LEU A 318 4.93 -3.72 -5.38
N LYS A 319 6.02 -4.12 -6.02
CA LYS A 319 6.20 -4.11 -7.47
C LYS A 319 7.01 -5.33 -7.87
N VAL A 320 7.11 -5.63 -9.15
CA VAL A 320 8.07 -6.66 -9.58
C VAL A 320 9.49 -6.09 -9.58
N VAL A 321 10.47 -6.96 -9.36
CA VAL A 321 11.90 -6.62 -9.36
C VAL A 321 12.58 -7.42 -10.46
N ASP A 322 13.40 -6.74 -11.26
CA ASP A 322 14.27 -7.38 -12.23
C ASP A 322 15.59 -7.76 -11.53
N ASP A 323 15.81 -9.08 -11.39
CA ASP A 323 17.02 -9.61 -10.78
C ASP A 323 18.29 -9.24 -11.57
N SER A 324 18.18 -8.95 -12.88
CA SER A 324 19.32 -8.58 -13.72
C SER A 324 19.88 -7.19 -13.39
N VAL A 325 19.05 -6.29 -12.84
CA VAL A 325 19.43 -4.92 -12.47
C VAL A 325 19.93 -4.85 -11.03
N SER A 326 19.50 -5.79 -10.19
CA SER A 326 19.82 -5.84 -8.75
C SER A 326 21.24 -6.36 -8.45
N GLY A 327 21.93 -6.94 -9.45
CA GLY A 327 23.33 -7.41 -9.37
C GLY A 327 24.40 -6.38 -9.75
N GLY A 328 24.05 -5.11 -9.97
CA GLY A 328 24.87 -4.08 -10.60
C GLY A 328 25.99 -3.43 -9.77
N GLY A 329 26.74 -4.21 -8.99
CA GLY A 329 28.07 -3.82 -8.53
C GLY A 329 29.13 -4.20 -9.56
N SER A 330 29.32 -3.37 -10.59
CA SER A 330 30.46 -3.39 -11.53
C SER A 330 30.71 -4.68 -12.35
N SER A 331 30.26 -4.69 -13.61
CA SER A 331 31.08 -5.11 -14.76
C SER A 331 30.36 -4.87 -16.09
N SER A 332 31.01 -4.12 -16.98
CA SER A 332 30.66 -3.98 -18.40
C SER A 332 30.59 -5.32 -19.12
N GLY A 333 29.61 -5.50 -20.00
CA GLY A 333 29.62 -6.58 -20.99
C GLY A 333 28.31 -6.73 -21.74
N ASN A 334 28.33 -6.41 -23.04
CA ASN A 334 27.25 -6.59 -24.02
C ASN A 334 26.55 -7.97 -23.96
N GLY A 335 25.24 -7.98 -24.23
CA GLY A 335 24.60 -9.15 -24.84
C GLY A 335 23.15 -9.39 -24.45
N LEU A 336 22.20 -8.56 -24.90
CA LEU A 336 20.80 -8.99 -24.97
C LEU A 336 20.62 -9.78 -26.27
N SER A 337 20.61 -11.11 -26.14
CA SER A 337 20.30 -12.05 -27.21
C SER A 337 18.79 -12.22 -27.26
N THR A 338 18.15 -11.71 -28.31
CA THR A 338 16.76 -12.02 -28.64
C THR A 338 16.68 -13.47 -29.13
N SER A 339 16.29 -14.40 -28.26
CA SER A 339 15.87 -15.74 -28.68
C SER A 339 14.44 -15.68 -29.22
N GLN A 340 14.30 -15.26 -30.47
CA GLN A 340 13.14 -15.59 -31.30
C GLN A 340 13.35 -17.00 -31.87
N SER A 341 12.67 -17.98 -31.31
CA SER A 341 12.44 -19.27 -31.96
C SER A 341 11.45 -19.05 -33.11
N SER A 342 11.93 -19.16 -34.35
CA SER A 342 11.08 -19.28 -35.54
C SER A 342 11.52 -20.51 -36.34
N ASP A 343 10.58 -21.44 -36.52
CA ASP A 343 10.70 -22.50 -37.50
C ASP A 343 10.21 -22.01 -38.88
N ALA A 344 11.04 -22.35 -39.87
CA ALA A 344 10.77 -22.52 -41.30
C ALA A 344 10.51 -21.29 -42.22
N ALA A 345 11.59 -21.01 -42.98
CA ALA A 345 11.64 -20.91 -44.45
C ALA A 345 11.06 -19.66 -45.16
N SER A 346 11.95 -18.80 -45.64
CA SER A 346 12.25 -18.57 -47.08
C SER A 346 13.00 -17.25 -47.28
N GLY A 347 14.04 -17.28 -48.12
CA GLY A 347 15.06 -16.24 -48.18
C GLY A 347 14.68 -14.97 -48.98
N ARG A 348 15.36 -13.87 -48.65
CA ARG A 348 15.98 -12.96 -49.62
C ARG A 348 16.85 -11.93 -48.89
N SER A 349 18.03 -11.70 -49.44
CA SER A 349 19.01 -10.70 -49.01
C SER A 349 18.45 -9.28 -49.07
N GLY A 350 18.55 -8.54 -47.98
CA GLY A 350 18.31 -7.10 -47.93
C GLY A 350 19.31 -6.43 -46.97
N ARG A 351 20.23 -5.63 -47.52
CA ARG A 351 21.11 -4.75 -46.76
C ARG A 351 20.23 -3.75 -45.97
N SER A 352 20.36 -3.73 -44.65
CA SER A 352 19.69 -2.72 -43.82
C SER A 352 20.71 -1.72 -43.29
N SER A 353 20.56 -0.48 -43.71
CA SER A 353 21.33 0.67 -43.27
C SER A 353 20.78 1.16 -41.93
N SER A 354 21.61 1.15 -40.88
CA SER A 354 21.26 1.76 -39.60
C SER A 354 21.32 3.29 -39.71
N VAL A 355 20.17 3.95 -39.63
CA VAL A 355 20.09 5.40 -39.41
C VAL A 355 19.97 5.64 -37.90
N MET A 356 21.06 6.13 -37.29
CA MET A 356 21.02 6.66 -35.93
C MET A 356 20.14 7.91 -35.90
N TRP A 357 19.12 7.93 -35.05
CA TRP A 357 18.50 9.16 -34.58
C TRP A 357 19.05 9.48 -33.20
N SER A 358 19.90 10.51 -33.12
CA SER A 358 20.36 11.11 -31.87
C SER A 358 19.44 12.28 -31.56
N LEU A 359 18.59 12.17 -30.54
CA LEU A 359 17.81 13.29 -30.01
C LEU A 359 18.63 13.97 -28.90
N SER A 360 19.21 15.12 -29.23
CA SER A 360 19.83 16.02 -28.26
C SER A 360 18.75 16.90 -27.64
N PHE A 361 18.47 16.73 -26.34
CA PHE A 361 17.67 17.67 -25.57
C PHE A 361 18.52 18.90 -25.20
N ASN A 362 18.15 20.07 -25.72
CA ASN A 362 18.68 21.35 -25.24
C ASN A 362 17.85 21.80 -24.02
N PHE A 363 18.47 21.86 -22.85
CA PHE A 363 17.93 22.55 -21.68
C PHE A 363 18.10 24.06 -21.87
N VAL A 364 17.00 24.80 -21.98
CA VAL A 364 16.99 26.27 -21.85
C VAL A 364 16.69 26.59 -20.39
N THR A 365 17.71 27.06 -19.67
CA THR A 365 17.56 27.61 -18.32
C THR A 365 17.17 29.08 -18.41
N THR A 366 15.92 29.41 -18.08
CA THR A 366 15.48 30.79 -17.84
C THR A 366 15.53 31.09 -16.34
N SER A 367 16.49 31.91 -15.93
CA SER A 367 16.57 32.46 -14.58
C SER A 367 15.50 33.53 -14.38
N LEU A 368 14.63 33.34 -13.38
CA LEU A 368 13.68 34.34 -12.90
C LEU A 368 14.38 35.23 -11.86
N VAL A 369 14.54 36.52 -12.16
CA VAL A 369 15.00 37.54 -11.20
C VAL A 369 13.78 38.21 -10.57
N VAL A 370 13.59 38.03 -9.27
CA VAL A 370 12.59 38.76 -8.48
C VAL A 370 13.22 40.06 -7.97
N VAL A 371 12.74 41.21 -8.47
CA VAL A 371 13.08 42.54 -7.92
C VAL A 371 12.01 42.91 -6.91
N LEU A 372 12.38 42.94 -5.63
CA LEU A 372 11.59 43.52 -4.54
C LEU A 372 11.91 45.01 -4.45
N SER A 373 11.00 45.84 -4.96
CA SER A 373 11.03 47.28 -4.76
C SER A 373 10.25 47.62 -3.50
N GLY A 374 10.96 47.96 -2.42
CA GLY A 374 10.39 48.66 -1.28
C GLY A 374 10.30 50.16 -1.56
N LEU A 375 9.20 50.78 -1.17
CA LEU A 375 9.06 52.23 -1.02
C LEU A 375 8.25 52.53 0.24
N VAL A 376 8.71 53.61 0.88
CA VAL A 376 8.40 54.21 2.17
C VAL A 376 6.92 54.45 2.43
#